data_AF-A0A2M8L143-F1
#
_entry.id   AF-A0A2M8L143-F1
#
_cell.length_a   1.000
_cell.length_b   1.000
_cell.length_c   1.000
_cell.angle_alpha   90.00
_cell.angle_beta   90.00
_cell.angle_gamma   90.00
#
_symmetry.space_group_name_H-M   'P 1'
#
loop_
_entity.id
_entity.type
_entity.pdbx_description
1 polymer ?
#
loop_
_entity_poly.entity_id
_entity_poly.type
_entity_poly.pdbx_seq_one_letter_code
_entity_poly.pdbx_strand_id
1 'polypeptide(L)' 'MLPDITGYFVILERIFAIVGTGLYLIFAIVIVKQVSMMTKNVYDKFNWIVIVFSYIHLALSVFLLLMSIV' A
#
# COMPACT_ATOMS: atom_id res chain seq x y z
N MET A 1 -23.57 2.25 -34.65
CA MET A 1 -23.51 2.47 -33.19
C MET A 1 -22.03 2.46 -32.81
N LEU A 2 -21.51 3.54 -32.24
CA LEU A 2 -20.12 3.54 -31.74
C LEU A 2 -20.05 2.62 -30.52
N PRO A 3 -18.98 1.83 -30.35
CA PRO A 3 -18.79 1.04 -29.14
C PRO A 3 -18.71 1.97 -27.92
N ASP A 4 -19.23 1.52 -26.78
CA ASP A 4 -19.20 2.26 -25.52
C ASP A 4 -17.78 2.26 -24.93
N ILE A 5 -16.94 3.14 -25.47
CA ILE A 5 -15.52 3.30 -25.11
C ILE A 5 -15.37 3.65 -23.61
N THR A 6 -16.34 4.38 -23.05
CA THR A 6 -16.36 4.78 -21.64
C THR A 6 -16.41 3.57 -20.72
N GLY A 7 -17.24 2.57 -21.02
CA GLY A 7 -17.33 1.33 -20.24
C GLY A 7 -15.99 0.57 -20.17
N TYR A 8 -15.26 0.50 -21.28
CA TYR A 8 -13.95 -0.16 -21.32
C TYR A 8 -12.88 0.59 -20.50
N PHE A 9 -12.88 1.92 -20.55
CA PHE A 9 -11.95 2.73 -19.74
C PHE A 9 -12.18 2.57 -18.24
N VAL A 10 -13.44 2.53 -17.78
CA VAL A 10 -13.77 2.33 -16.36
C VAL A 10 -13.30 0.96 -15.86
N ILE A 11 -13.48 -0.09 -16.66
CA ILE A 11 -12.99 -1.45 -16.30
C ILE A 11 -11.46 -1.45 -16.19
N LEU A 12 -10.79 -0.82 -17.14
CA LEU A 12 -9.33 -0.71 -17.16
C LEU A 12 -8.82 0.02 -15.92
N GLU A 13 -9.41 1.18 -15.58
CA GLU A 13 -9.06 1.96 -14.40
C GLU A 13 -9.19 1.14 -13.10
N ARG A 14 -10.29 0.38 -12.94
CA ARG A 14 -10.49 -0.46 -11.76
C ARG A 14 -9.42 -1.55 -11.63
N ILE A 15 -9.05 -2.19 -12.74
CA ILE A 15 -7.98 -3.20 -12.74
C ILE A 15 -6.66 -2.56 -12.34
N PHE A 16 -6.31 -1.41 -12.92
CA PHE A 16 -5.08 -0.69 -12.56
C PHE A 16 -5.08 -0.23 -11.10
N ALA A 17 -6.21 0.23 -10.58
CA ALA A 17 -6.34 0.61 -9.18
C ALA A 17 -6.08 -0.58 -8.25
N ILE A 18 -6.75 -1.71 -8.46
CA ILE A 18 -6.59 -2.91 -7.61
C ILE A 18 -5.17 -3.46 -7.69
N VAL A 19 -4.59 -3.56 -8.90
CA VAL A 19 -3.22 -4.06 -9.08
C VAL A 19 -2.23 -3.09 -8.45
N GLY A 20 -2.40 -1.79 -8.67
CA GLY A 20 -1.53 -0.74 -8.12
C GLY A 20 -1.53 -0.72 -6.60
N THR A 21 -2.71 -0.75 -5.97
CA THR A 21 -2.84 -0.79 -4.51
C THR A 21 -2.35 -2.13 -3.93
N GLY A 22 -2.54 -3.24 -4.64
CA GLY A 22 -1.99 -4.54 -4.25
C GLY A 22 -0.45 -4.54 -4.23
N LEU A 23 0.19 -4.00 -5.27
CA LEU A 23 1.64 -3.81 -5.32
C LEU A 23 2.11 -2.86 -4.22
N TYR A 24 1.39 -1.77 -3.99
CA TYR A 24 1.69 -0.82 -2.92
C TYR A 24 1.65 -1.46 -1.53
N LEU A 25 0.68 -2.33 -1.26
CA LEU A 25 0.60 -3.10 -0.02
C LEU A 25 1.84 -3.99 0.17
N ILE A 26 2.33 -4.64 -0.88
CA ILE A 26 3.56 -5.44 -0.83
C ILE A 26 4.75 -4.56 -0.42
N PHE A 27 4.87 -3.35 -0.99
CA PHE A 27 5.90 -2.40 -0.58
C PHE A 27 5.77 -1.98 0.89
N ALA A 28 4.56 -1.72 1.37
CA ALA A 28 4.34 -1.37 2.77
C ALA A 28 4.79 -2.49 3.73
N ILE A 29 4.54 -3.76 3.38
CA ILE A 29 5.04 -4.92 4.14
C ILE A 29 6.58 -4.95 4.17
N VAL A 30 7.21 -4.69 3.02
CA VAL A 30 8.68 -4.62 2.90
C VAL A 30 9.24 -3.51 3.78
N ILE A 31 8.61 -2.33 3.81
CA ILE A 31 9.02 -1.20 4.66
C ILE A 31 8.99 -1.59 6.13
N VAL A 32 7.92 -2.22 6.62
CA VAL A 32 7.84 -2.68 8.02
C VAL A 32 8.98 -3.64 8.35
N LYS A 33 9.29 -4.57 7.45
CA LYS A 33 10.41 -5.51 7.63
C LYS A 33 11.76 -4.78 7.66
N GLN A 34 11.97 -3.81 6.77
CA GLN A 34 13.20 -3.01 6.72
C GLN A 34 13.37 -2.16 7.98
N VAL A 35 12.31 -1.48 8.43
CA VAL A 35 12.31 -0.70 9.67
C VAL A 35 12.62 -1.61 10.86
N SER A 36 11.94 -2.75 10.98
CA SER A 36 12.19 -3.70 12.08
C SER A 36 13.63 -4.22 12.11
N MET A 37 14.21 -4.53 10.94
CA MET A 37 15.60 -4.95 10.81
C MET A 37 16.58 -3.83 11.19
N MET A 38 16.31 -2.60 10.76
CA MET A 38 17.14 -1.44 11.10
C MET A 38 17.12 -1.16 12.60
N THR A 39 15.93 -1.10 13.21
CA THR A 39 15.78 -0.76 14.64
C THR A 39 16.32 -1.82 15.59
N LYS A 40 16.55 -3.05 15.12
CA LYS A 40 17.22 -4.12 15.88
C LYS A 40 18.73 -3.96 15.90
N ASN A 41 19.31 -3.40 14.85
CA ASN A 41 20.77 -3.29 14.69
C ASN A 41 21.31 -1.91 15.09
N VAL A 42 20.47 -0.87 15.04
CA VAL A 42 20.83 0.51 15.40
C VAL A 42 19.93 0.98 16.53
N TYR A 43 20.50 1.20 17.71
CA TYR A 43 19.77 1.71 18.87
C TYR A 43 19.65 3.24 18.78
N ASP A 44 18.42 3.73 18.59
CA ASP A 44 18.07 5.15 18.62
C ASP A 44 16.82 5.38 19.49
N LYS A 45 16.78 6.50 20.22
CA LYS A 45 15.63 6.95 21.03
C LYS A 45 14.35 7.15 20.21
N PHE A 46 14.46 7.35 18.90
CA PHE A 46 13.32 7.51 18.00
C PHE A 46 12.83 6.21 17.35
N ASN A 47 13.50 5.07 17.57
CA ASN A 47 13.15 3.80 16.93
C ASN A 47 11.68 3.41 17.12
N TRP A 48 11.13 3.63 18.32
CA TRP A 48 9.74 3.30 18.60
C TRP A 48 8.76 4.12 17.74
N ILE A 49 9.07 5.38 17.47
CA ILE A 49 8.26 6.25 16.61
C ILE A 49 8.27 5.71 15.19
N VAL A 50 9.45 5.40 14.66
CA VAL A 50 9.61 4.88 13.28
C VAL A 50 8.88 3.55 13.12
N ILE A 51 8.96 2.66 14.11
CA ILE A 51 8.23 1.39 14.12
C ILE A 51 6.72 1.64 14.08
N VAL A 52 6.19 2.48 14.97
CA VAL A 52 4.75 2.79 15.02
C VAL A 52 4.25 3.39 13.70
N PHE A 53 4.97 4.38 13.15
CA PHE A 53 4.62 4.96 11.85
C PHE A 53 4.64 3.93 10.72
N SER A 54 5.58 2.98 10.72
CA SER A 54 5.63 1.92 9.71
C SER A 54 4.40 1.01 9.76
N TYR A 55 3.92 0.65 10.95
CA TYR A 55 2.72 -0.16 11.11
C TYR A 55 1.44 0.63 10.78
N ILE A 56 1.37 1.92 11.13
CA ILE A 56 0.27 2.80 10.71
C ILE A 56 0.21 2.88 9.18
N HIS A 57 1.37 3.08 8.54
CA HIS A 57 1.46 3.09 7.07
C HIS A 57 0.99 1.77 6.44
N LEU A 58 1.37 0.62 7.02
CA LEU A 58 0.87 -0.68 6.58
C LEU A 58 -0.66 -0.78 6.73
N ALA A 59 -1.22 -0.38 7.86
CA ALA A 59 -2.67 -0.38 8.08
C ALA A 59 -3.41 0.51 7.07
N LEU A 60 -2.88 1.70 6.78
CA LEU A 60 -3.42 2.60 5.75
C LEU A 60 -3.32 1.99 4.35
N SER A 61 -2.27 1.21 4.06
CA SER A 61 -2.11 0.53 2.78
C SER A 61 -3.12 -0.60 2.60
N VAL A 62 -3.42 -1.35 3.68
CA VAL A 62 -4.51 -2.34 3.68
C VAL A 62 -5.86 -1.64 3.47
N PHE A 63 -6.11 -0.54 4.17
CA PHE A 63 -7.33 0.25 3.99
C PHE A 63 -7.47 0.76 2.56
N LEU A 64 -6.39 1.24 1.94
CA LEU A 64 -6.37 1.70 0.56
C LEU A 64 -6.74 0.58 -0.43
N LEU A 65 -6.21 -0.63 -0.24
CA LEU A 65 -6.58 -1.79 -1.05
C LEU A 65 -8.08 -2.11 -0.91
N LEU A 66 -8.63 -2.10 0.31
CA LEU A 66 -10.06 -2.32 0.53
C LEU A 66 -10.92 -1.27 -0.19
N MET A 67 -10.53 0.01 -0.10
CA MET A 67 -11.21 1.11 -0.80
C MET A 67 -11.10 1.01 -2.33
N SER A 68 -10.11 0.31 -2.87
CA SER A 68 -10.00 0.10 -4.32
C SER A 68 -10.90 -1.04 -4.84
N ILE A 69 -11.37 -1.91 -3.94
CA ILE A 69 -12.25 -3.05 -4.28
C ILE A 69 -13.72 -2.64 -4.15
N VAL A 70 -14.06 -1.91 -3.08
CA VAL A 70 -15.40 -1.42 -2.76
C VAL A 70 -15.76 -0.23 -3.65
#